data_AF-X8JDD5-F1
#
_entry.id   AF-X8JDD5-F1
#
_cell.length_a   1.000
_cell.length_b   1.000
_cell.length_c   1.000
_cell.angle_alpha   90.00
_cell.angle_beta   90.00
_cell.angle_gamma   90.00
#
_symmetry.space_group_name_H-M   'P 1'
#
loop_
_entity.id
_entity.type
_entity.pdbx_description
1 polymer ?
#
loop_
_entity_poly.entity_id
_entity_poly.type
_entity_poly.pdbx_seq_one_letter_code
_entity_poly.pdbx_strand_id
1 'polypeptide(L)'
;MSDTPTTRVPCPYALGATFSLQISPPQGESFVAEAKVVHVYAPFTRSSVMKVALTPESTGTTLPDEAILKVYDRRFANDQDARCSFE
;
A
#
# COMPACT_ATOMS: atom_id res chain seq x y z
N MET A 1 -25.04 -25.03 6.26
CA MET A 1 -24.01 -24.55 5.31
C MET A 1 -24.30 -23.09 5.09
N SER A 2 -23.59 -22.21 5.81
CA SER A 2 -23.71 -20.77 5.62
C SER A 2 -22.60 -20.36 4.67
N ASP A 3 -22.92 -20.25 3.38
CA ASP A 3 -22.06 -19.59 2.41
C ASP A 3 -22.14 -18.09 2.69
N THR A 4 -21.28 -17.62 3.59
CA THR A 4 -21.03 -16.19 3.75
C THR A 4 -20.42 -15.67 2.44
N PRO A 5 -20.98 -14.65 1.79
CA PRO A 5 -20.43 -14.14 0.54
C PRO A 5 -19.02 -13.61 0.78
N THR A 6 -18.00 -14.27 0.25
CA THR A 6 -16.63 -13.75 0.25
C THR A 6 -16.63 -12.46 -0.56
N THR A 7 -16.65 -11.32 0.13
CA THR A 7 -16.64 -10.02 -0.52
C THR A 7 -15.24 -9.80 -1.07
N ARG A 8 -15.06 -9.98 -2.38
CA ARG A 8 -13.80 -9.67 -3.07
C ARG A 8 -13.61 -8.17 -3.09
N VAL A 9 -12.85 -7.65 -2.13
CA VAL A 9 -12.44 -6.24 -2.12
C VAL A 9 -11.25 -6.10 -3.10
N PRO A 10 -11.32 -5.19 -4.09
CA PRO A 10 -10.18 -4.88 -4.95
C PRO A 10 -8.96 -4.53 -4.09
N CYS A 11 -7.82 -5.19 -4.34
CA CYS A 11 -6.65 -4.98 -3.50
C CYS A 11 -6.09 -3.57 -3.74
N PRO A 12 -6.06 -2.68 -2.73
CA PRO A 12 -5.55 -1.32 -2.90
C PRO A 12 -4.02 -1.29 -3.09
N TYR A 13 -3.37 -2.44 -2.95
CA TYR A 13 -1.92 -2.62 -3.07
C TYR A 13 -1.55 -3.49 -4.27
N ALA A 14 -2.44 -3.62 -5.26
CA ALA A 14 -2.13 -4.33 -6.49
C ALA A 14 -1.03 -3.62 -7.29
N LEU A 15 -0.37 -4.35 -8.19
CA LEU A 15 0.62 -3.76 -9.09
C LEU A 15 -0.01 -2.61 -9.89
N GLY A 16 0.65 -1.46 -9.91
CA GLY A 16 0.17 -0.26 -10.57
C GLY A 16 -0.77 0.61 -9.74
N ALA A 17 -1.23 0.17 -8.57
CA ALA A 17 -2.05 0.99 -7.68
C ALA A 17 -1.27 2.22 -7.20
N THR A 18 -1.95 3.36 -7.08
CA THR A 18 -1.41 4.64 -6.63
C THR A 18 -2.12 5.12 -5.38
N PHE A 19 -1.37 5.64 -4.41
CA PHE A 19 -1.92 6.25 -3.21
C PHE A 19 -1.01 7.35 -2.68
N SER A 20 -1.60 8.33 -1.99
CA SER A 20 -0.84 9.42 -1.36
C SER A 20 -0.29 8.98 0.00
N LEU A 21 1.00 9.24 0.22
CA LEU A 21 1.69 9.07 1.49
C LEU A 21 1.92 10.44 2.12
N GLN A 22 1.29 10.68 3.27
CA GLN A 22 1.66 11.81 4.12
C GLN A 22 2.88 11.42 4.96
N ILE A 23 3.99 12.12 4.75
CA ILE A 23 5.27 11.86 5.40
C ILE A 23 5.55 13.01 6.35
N SER A 24 5.66 12.67 7.63
CA SER A 24 5.99 13.61 8.72
C SER A 24 7.40 13.31 9.22
N PRO A 25 8.44 13.99 8.69
CA PRO A 25 9.80 13.77 9.15
C PRO A 25 9.97 14.28 10.60
N PRO A 26 10.89 13.70 11.40
CA PRO A 26 11.16 14.19 12.76
C PRO A 26 11.60 15.65 12.81
N GLN A 27 12.22 16.13 11.73
CA GLN A 27 12.70 17.48 11.55
C GLN A 27 12.21 17.94 10.17
N GLY A 28 11.45 19.04 10.12
CA GLY A 28 10.88 19.59 8.89
C GLY A 28 9.35 19.54 8.83
N GLU A 29 8.81 20.13 7.77
CA GLU A 29 7.37 20.15 7.54
C GLU A 29 6.88 18.82 6.98
N SER A 30 5.63 18.46 7.31
CA SER A 30 5.00 17.30 6.70
C SER A 30 4.69 17.60 5.25
N PHE A 31 4.88 16.60 4.39
CA PHE A 31 4.62 16.71 2.97
C PHE A 31 3.90 15.46 2.45
N VAL A 32 3.37 15.56 1.23
CA VAL A 32 2.69 14.45 0.55
C VAL A 32 3.56 13.97 -0.61
N ALA A 33 3.61 12.66 -0.76
CA ALA A 33 4.22 12.01 -1.91
C ALA A 33 3.22 11.04 -2.54
N GLU A 34 3.14 10.99 -3.85
CA GLU A 34 2.46 9.92 -4.56
C GLU A 34 3.32 8.66 -4.51
N ALA A 35 2.71 7.53 -4.13
CA ALA A 35 3.34 6.23 -4.14
C ALA A 35 2.63 5.32 -5.14
N LYS A 36 3.39 4.83 -6.13
CA LYS A 36 2.91 3.86 -7.12
C LYS A 36 3.50 2.49 -6.86
N VAL A 37 2.68 1.47 -6.69
CA VAL A 37 3.14 0.08 -6.50
C VAL A 37 3.78 -0.42 -7.80
N VAL A 38 5.08 -0.72 -7.74
CA VAL A 38 5.86 -1.27 -8.87
C VAL A 38 6.20 -2.75 -8.69
N HIS A 39 6.10 -3.26 -7.46
CA HIS A 39 6.24 -4.69 -7.18
C HIS A 39 5.49 -5.06 -5.90
N VAL A 40 4.87 -6.24 -5.89
CA VAL A 40 4.22 -6.81 -4.70
C VAL A 40 4.93 -8.09 -4.35
N TYR A 41 5.45 -8.19 -3.13
CA TYR A 41 6.11 -9.41 -2.66
C TYR A 41 5.04 -10.41 -2.21
N ALA A 42 5.06 -11.60 -2.80
CA ALA A 42 4.19 -12.70 -2.43
C ALA A 42 4.80 -13.53 -1.27
N PRO A 43 3.97 -14.16 -0.42
CA PRO A 43 2.50 -14.07 -0.37
C PRO A 43 2.02 -12.77 0.28
N PHE A 44 0.84 -12.29 -0.12
CA PHE A 44 0.17 -11.22 0.60
C PHE A 44 -0.36 -11.76 1.93
N THR A 45 0.25 -11.34 3.03
CA THR A 45 -0.14 -11.73 4.40
C THR A 45 -0.86 -10.57 5.09
N ARG A 46 -1.13 -10.67 6.41
CA ARG A 46 -1.71 -9.56 7.20
C ARG A 46 -0.90 -8.27 7.12
N SER A 47 0.41 -8.39 6.84
CA SER A 47 1.26 -7.24 6.57
C SER A 47 1.96 -7.43 5.23
N SER A 48 1.59 -6.57 4.29
CA SER A 48 2.01 -6.70 2.90
C SER A 48 3.22 -5.86 2.63
N VAL A 49 4.18 -6.46 1.94
CA VAL A 49 5.42 -5.81 1.56
C VAL A 49 5.35 -5.53 0.07
N MET A 50 5.62 -4.29 -0.30
CA MET A 50 5.58 -3.83 -1.68
C MET A 50 6.72 -2.86 -1.94
N LYS A 51 7.18 -2.82 -3.19
CA LYS A 51 8.07 -1.78 -3.68
C LYS A 51 7.20 -0.70 -4.33
N VAL A 52 7.45 0.55 -3.98
CA VAL A 52 6.74 1.71 -4.53
C VAL A 52 7.72 2.67 -5.18
N ALA A 53 7.36 3.23 -6.32
CA ALA A 53 7.99 4.43 -6.84
C ALA A 53 7.39 5.65 -6.15
N LEU A 54 8.22 6.61 -5.76
CA LEU A 54 7.79 7.81 -5.02
C LEU A 54 7.95 9.06 -5.89
N THR A 55 6.90 9.86 -5.94
CA THR A 55 6.91 11.16 -6.60
C THR A 55 6.51 12.22 -5.57
N PRO A 56 7.40 13.14 -5.17
CA PRO A 56 7.03 14.23 -4.26
C PRO A 56 6.01 15.15 -4.95
N GLU A 57 4.96 15.56 -4.24
CA GLU A 57 3.98 16.52 -4.79
C GLU A 57 4.52 17.96 -4.79
N SER A 58 5.51 18.26 -3.95
CA SER A 58 6.15 19.58 -3.86
C SER A 58 7.59 19.58 -4.37
N THR A 59 7.93 20.61 -5.14
CA THR A 59 9.30 20.88 -5.59
C THR A 59 10.14 21.34 -4.41
N GLY A 60 11.02 20.47 -3.89
CA GLY A 60 11.94 20.81 -2.79
C GLY A 60 12.30 19.62 -1.90
N THR A 61 11.50 18.55 -1.96
CA THR A 61 11.77 17.32 -1.20
C THR A 61 12.48 16.29 -2.07
N THR A 62 13.67 15.88 -1.67
CA THR A 62 14.37 14.76 -2.30
C THR A 62 13.88 13.45 -1.68
N LEU A 63 13.16 12.65 -2.46
CA LEU A 63 12.79 11.28 -2.11
C LEU A 63 13.65 10.30 -2.91
N PRO A 64 13.87 9.08 -2.41
CA PRO A 64 14.41 8.02 -3.24
C PRO A 64 13.39 7.69 -4.35
N ASP A 65 13.88 7.35 -5.54
CA ASP A 65 13.04 6.97 -6.68
C ASP A 65 12.10 5.81 -6.32
N GLU A 66 12.59 4.87 -5.50
CA GLU A 66 11.86 3.70 -5.04
C GLU A 66 12.06 3.45 -3.55
N ALA A 67 11.04 2.93 -2.88
CA ALA A 67 11.06 2.54 -1.47
C ALA A 67 10.34 1.20 -1.24
N ILE A 68 10.72 0.51 -0.16
CA ILE A 68 10.00 -0.68 0.33
C ILE A 68 9.00 -0.23 1.39
N LEU A 69 7.72 -0.46 1.13
CA LEU A 69 6.64 -0.18 2.05
C LEU A 69 6.08 -1.49 2.62
N LYS A 70 6.08 -1.60 3.94
CA LYS A 70 5.39 -2.67 4.67
C LYS A 70 4.16 -2.09 5.33
N VAL A 71 2.99 -2.46 4.83
CA VAL A 71 1.71 -1.95 5.33
C VAL A 71 1.04 -3.02 6.17
N TYR A 72 0.60 -2.67 7.37
CA TYR A 72 -0.37 -3.46 8.11
C TYR A 72 -1.75 -2.84 7.89
N ASP A 73 -2.64 -3.59 7.25
CA ASP A 73 -4.00 -3.14 6.99
C ASP A 73 -4.97 -4.07 7.69
N ARG A 74 -5.65 -3.51 8.69
CA ARG A 74 -6.60 -4.25 9.53
C ARG A 74 -7.75 -4.89 8.73
N ARG A 75 -8.08 -4.38 7.54
CA ARG A 75 -9.10 -4.96 6.65
C ARG A 75 -8.71 -6.37 6.19
N PHE A 76 -7.41 -6.64 6.11
CA PHE A 76 -6.84 -7.93 5.73
C PHE A 76 -6.24 -8.68 6.94
N ALA A 77 -6.38 -8.15 8.16
CA ALA A 77 -5.80 -8.75 9.35
C ALA A 77 -6.64 -9.90 9.93
N ASN A 78 -7.95 -9.91 9.66
CA ASN A 78 -8.86 -10.96 10.10
C ASN A 78 -9.16 -11.87 8.91
N ASP A 79 -8.67 -13.11 8.97
CA ASP A 79 -8.71 -14.14 7.91
C ASP A 79 -10.13 -14.64 7.52
N GLN A 80 -11.20 -13.87 7.77
CA GLN A 80 -12.57 -14.37 7.61
C GLN A 80 -13.32 -13.91 6.35
N ASP A 81 -13.03 -12.78 5.69
CA ASP A 81 -13.86 -12.38 4.53
C ASP A 81 -13.19 -11.59 3.41
N ALA A 82 -11.94 -11.12 3.56
CA ALA A 82 -11.27 -10.32 2.53
C ALA A 82 -9.86 -10.84 2.25
N ARG A 83 -9.72 -11.67 1.21
CA ARG A 83 -8.42 -11.89 0.57
C ARG A 83 -8.26 -10.83 -0.52
N CYS A 84 -7.12 -10.15 -0.53
CA CYS A 84 -6.74 -9.31 -1.67
C CYS A 84 -6.75 -10.18 -2.93
N SER A 85 -7.63 -9.87 -3.86
CA SER A 85 -7.62 -10.46 -5.20
C SER A 85 -6.81 -9.54 -6.11
N PHE A 86 -5.75 -10.11 -6.68
CA PHE A 86 -5.00 -9.52 -7.79
C PHE A 86 -5.63 -10.15 -9.04
N GLU A 87 -6.65 -9.52 -9.61
CA GLU A 87 -7.13 -9.92 -10.95
C GLU A 87 -6.10 -9.51 -12.01
#